data_AF-A0A7J7KS95-F1
#
_entry.id   AF-A0A7J7KS95-F1
#
_cell.length_a   1.000
_cell.length_b   1.000
_cell.length_c   1.000
_cell.angle_alpha   90.00
_cell.angle_beta   90.00
_cell.angle_gamma   90.00
#
_symmetry.space_group_name_H-M   'P 1'
#
loop_
_entity.id
_entity.type
_entity.pdbx_description
1 polymer ?
#
loop_
_entity_poly.entity_id
_entity_poly.type
_entity_poly.pdbx_seq_one_letter_code
_entity_poly.pdbx_strand_id
1 'polypeptide(L)'
;MEPQEQPESATYVKRPIKPEEQNLIDELARLTEQHADEFPNICQFMQKEVDRITKRQKSLEEEHYLDIEGGKPARLTFKVAVPAEKYPNFNYVGRLLGPKGSTLRGMQEISGCKMAVLGRGSMKDKNKEEQCRRRG
;
A
#
# COMPACT_ATOMS: atom_id res chain seq x y z
N MET A 1 -26.09 -13.27 12.80
CA MET A 1 -24.76 -12.63 12.82
C MET A 1 -23.75 -13.75 12.81
N GLU A 2 -22.96 -13.86 11.75
CA GLU A 2 -21.75 -14.69 11.77
C GLU A 2 -20.56 -13.75 12.05
N PRO A 3 -19.60 -14.11 12.92
CA PRO A 3 -18.40 -13.32 13.11
C PRO A 3 -17.61 -13.23 11.81
N GLN A 4 -17.25 -12.01 11.39
CA GLN A 4 -16.22 -11.85 10.36
C GLN A 4 -14.86 -11.99 11.04
N GLU A 5 -14.31 -13.20 11.04
CA GLU A 5 -12.89 -13.41 11.33
C GLU A 5 -12.06 -12.51 10.41
N GLN A 6 -11.11 -11.78 11.01
CA GLN A 6 -10.15 -10.99 10.26
C GLN A 6 -8.96 -11.92 9.96
N PRO A 7 -8.80 -12.42 8.72
CA PRO A 7 -7.73 -13.35 8.41
C PRO A 7 -6.37 -12.67 8.56
N GLU A 8 -5.49 -13.31 9.31
CA GLU A 8 -4.22 -12.78 9.79
C GLU A 8 -3.33 -12.19 8.68
N SER A 9 -2.50 -11.22 9.05
CA SER A 9 -1.48 -10.65 8.16
C SER A 9 -0.45 -11.71 7.78
N ALA A 10 -0.23 -11.89 6.48
CA ALA A 10 0.86 -12.73 5.98
C ALA A 10 2.20 -12.24 6.57
N THR A 11 3.03 -13.16 7.07
CA THR A 11 4.33 -12.80 7.64
C THR A 11 5.33 -12.46 6.54
N TYR A 12 5.33 -11.20 6.11
CA TYR A 12 6.46 -10.59 5.42
C TYR A 12 7.72 -10.75 6.28
N VAL A 13 8.79 -11.28 5.69
CA VAL A 13 10.12 -11.23 6.29
C VAL A 13 10.76 -9.91 5.89
N LYS A 14 11.13 -9.07 6.87
CA LYS A 14 11.89 -7.85 6.59
C LYS A 14 13.17 -8.20 5.86
N ARG A 15 13.50 -7.44 4.82
CA ARG A 15 14.81 -7.53 4.18
C ARG A 15 15.89 -7.25 5.23
N PRO A 16 16.90 -8.12 5.43
CA PRO A 16 17.99 -7.83 6.36
C PRO A 16 18.76 -6.62 5.86
N ILE A 17 18.80 -5.56 6.66
CA ILE A 17 19.66 -4.39 6.42
C ILE A 17 21.11 -4.89 6.45
N LYS A 18 21.91 -4.51 5.44
CA LYS A 18 23.36 -4.79 5.49
C LYS A 18 23.96 -4.02 6.67
N PRO A 19 24.76 -4.64 7.55
CA PRO A 19 25.32 -3.92 8.71
C PRO A 19 26.16 -2.71 8.30
N GLU A 20 26.78 -2.75 7.13
CA GLU A 20 27.45 -1.62 6.46
C GLU A 20 26.56 -0.37 6.33
N GLU A 21 25.30 -0.52 5.93
CA GLU A 21 24.36 0.59 5.72
C GLU A 21 23.89 1.22 7.03
N GLN A 22 23.68 0.40 8.08
CA GLN A 22 23.27 0.90 9.39
C GLN A 22 24.42 1.68 10.06
N ASN A 23 25.64 1.12 10.05
CA ASN A 23 26.82 1.75 10.62
C ASN A 23 27.08 3.14 10.01
N LEU A 24 26.90 3.30 8.69
CA LEU A 24 27.03 4.57 7.99
C LEU A 24 26.00 5.62 8.43
N ILE A 25 24.77 5.20 8.74
CA ILE A 25 23.70 6.11 9.22
C ILE A 25 23.99 6.55 10.66
N ASP A 26 24.40 5.62 11.52
CA ASP A 26 24.73 5.88 12.92
C ASP A 26 25.96 6.80 13.05
N GLU A 27 26.96 6.62 12.18
CA GLU A 27 28.14 7.49 12.09
C GLU A 27 27.79 8.90 11.58
N LEU A 28 26.96 9.02 10.53
CA LEU A 28 26.48 10.31 10.01
C LEU A 28 25.63 11.08 11.02
N ALA A 29 24.77 10.39 11.79
CA ALA A 29 24.00 10.99 12.86
C ALA A 29 24.92 11.57 13.95
N ARG A 30 25.90 10.77 14.40
CA ARG A 30 26.88 11.21 15.41
C ARG A 30 27.74 12.40 14.93
N LEU A 31 28.18 12.40 13.67
CA LEU A 31 28.91 13.54 13.10
C LEU A 31 28.04 14.81 13.02
N THR A 32 26.74 14.65 12.77
CA THR A 32 25.76 15.76 12.75
C THR A 32 25.59 16.38 14.14
N GLU A 33 25.57 15.57 15.20
CA GLU A 33 25.57 16.04 16.60
C GLU A 33 26.89 16.74 16.97
N GLN A 34 28.05 16.19 16.58
CA GLN A 34 29.36 16.73 16.97
C GLN A 34 29.68 18.11 16.36
N HIS A 35 29.09 18.47 15.22
CA HIS A 35 29.29 19.79 14.56
C HIS A 35 28.03 20.69 14.59
N ALA A 36 27.03 20.36 15.40
CA ALA A 36 25.75 21.07 15.47
C ALA A 36 25.89 22.57 15.79
N ASP A 37 26.79 22.92 16.71
CA ASP A 37 27.05 24.31 17.14
C ASP A 37 27.87 25.11 16.09
N GLU A 38 28.64 24.42 15.26
CA GLU A 38 29.63 25.02 14.35
C GLU A 38 28.99 25.40 13.00
N PHE A 39 28.12 24.53 12.47
CA PHE A 39 27.45 24.73 11.17
C PHE A 39 25.96 24.35 11.20
N PRO A 40 25.10 25.05 11.96
CA PRO A 40 23.70 24.65 12.18
C PRO A 40 22.89 24.50 10.88
N ASN A 41 23.16 25.31 9.85
CA ASN A 41 22.52 25.18 8.55
C ASN A 41 22.92 23.89 7.82
N ILE A 42 24.18 23.46 7.92
CA ILE A 42 24.69 22.24 7.30
C ILE A 42 24.14 21.01 8.06
N CYS A 43 24.16 21.03 9.39
CA CYS A 43 23.53 19.99 10.19
C CYS A 43 22.02 19.88 9.91
N GLN A 44 21.31 20.98 9.64
CA GLN A 44 19.91 20.91 9.22
C GLN A 44 19.71 20.25 7.84
N PHE A 45 20.70 20.25 6.95
CA PHE A 45 20.66 19.47 5.70
C PHE A 45 21.06 18.00 5.93
N MET A 46 22.09 17.74 6.75
CA MET A 46 22.50 16.38 7.09
C MET A 46 21.41 15.61 7.85
N GLN A 47 20.70 16.26 8.78
CA GLN A 47 19.56 15.66 9.47
C GLN A 47 18.43 15.28 8.50
N LYS A 48 18.10 16.15 7.52
CA LYS A 48 17.12 15.84 6.46
C LYS A 48 17.59 14.72 5.52
N GLU A 49 18.90 14.58 5.32
CA GLU A 49 19.50 13.49 4.56
C GLU A 49 19.34 12.16 5.30
N VAL A 50 19.73 12.11 6.59
CA VAL A 50 19.55 10.97 7.51
C VAL A 50 18.07 10.59 7.59
N ASP A 51 17.17 11.53 7.89
CA ASP A 51 15.72 11.28 7.95
C ASP A 51 15.19 10.69 6.64
N ARG A 52 15.68 11.16 5.47
CA ARG A 52 15.27 10.64 4.15
C ARG A 52 15.81 9.22 3.91
N ILE A 53 17.06 8.95 4.29
CA ILE A 53 17.69 7.62 4.16
C ILE A 53 16.98 6.61 5.09
N THR A 54 16.82 6.93 6.37
CA THR A 54 16.10 6.12 7.35
C THR A 54 14.66 5.86 6.92
N LYS A 55 13.93 6.88 6.45
CA LYS A 55 12.57 6.72 5.93
C LYS A 55 12.52 5.85 4.66
N ARG A 56 13.52 5.97 3.78
CA ARG A 56 13.65 5.14 2.57
C ARG A 56 13.94 3.68 2.92
N GLN A 57 14.86 3.40 3.84
CA GLN A 57 15.09 2.04 4.35
C GLN A 57 13.83 1.47 5.00
N LYS A 58 13.12 2.26 5.81
CA LYS A 58 11.85 1.82 6.43
C LYS A 58 10.77 1.47 5.41
N SER A 59 10.70 2.17 4.26
CA SER A 59 9.84 1.79 3.13
C SER A 59 10.39 0.64 2.25
N LEU A 60 11.61 0.18 2.49
CA LEU A 60 12.22 -1.01 1.86
C LEU A 60 12.18 -2.24 2.78
N GLU A 61 12.04 -2.05 4.10
CA GLU A 61 11.52 -3.08 5.01
C GLU A 61 10.07 -3.48 4.66
N GLU A 62 9.34 -2.56 4.01
CA GLU A 62 8.00 -2.78 3.45
C GLU A 62 8.02 -3.47 2.05
N GLU A 63 9.16 -4.02 1.59
CA GLU A 63 9.20 -4.91 0.41
C GLU A 63 9.01 -6.40 0.78
N HIS A 64 7.94 -6.99 0.21
CA HIS A 64 7.42 -8.36 0.36
C HIS A 64 8.42 -9.52 0.10
N TYR A 65 9.41 -9.72 0.97
CA TYR A 65 9.97 -11.04 1.34
C TYR A 65 8.86 -12.05 1.69
N LEU A 66 8.31 -12.75 0.68
CA LEU A 66 7.49 -13.95 0.86
C LEU A 66 8.36 -15.11 1.34
N ASP A 67 8.13 -15.55 2.56
CA ASP A 67 8.63 -16.80 3.11
C ASP A 67 8.04 -18.00 2.34
N ILE A 68 8.92 -18.82 1.76
CA ILE A 68 8.58 -20.03 1.00
C ILE A 68 8.59 -21.27 1.91
N GLU A 69 9.37 -21.27 2.99
CA GLU A 69 9.55 -22.41 3.89
C GLU A 69 8.43 -22.49 4.94
N GLY A 70 7.96 -21.35 5.46
CA GLY A 70 6.91 -21.27 6.48
C GLY A 70 5.50 -21.64 6.01
N GLY A 71 5.30 -21.98 4.73
CA GLY A 71 4.07 -22.57 4.19
C GLY A 71 2.80 -21.71 4.23
N LYS A 72 2.90 -20.43 4.62
CA LYS A 72 1.74 -19.53 4.81
C LYS A 72 1.23 -18.98 3.47
N PRO A 73 -0.10 -18.93 3.26
CA PRO A 73 -0.67 -18.45 1.99
C PRO A 73 -0.50 -16.94 1.80
N ALA A 74 0.21 -16.55 0.74
CA ALA A 74 0.40 -15.16 0.35
C ALA A 74 -0.91 -14.50 -0.13
N ARG A 75 -1.24 -13.32 0.38
CA ARG A 75 -2.42 -12.55 -0.05
C ARG A 75 -2.04 -11.46 -1.05
N LEU A 76 -1.97 -11.82 -2.33
CA LEU A 76 -1.75 -10.85 -3.42
C LEU A 76 -2.99 -9.98 -3.63
N THR A 77 -2.79 -8.68 -3.91
CA THR A 77 -3.87 -7.72 -4.20
C THR A 77 -3.40 -6.68 -5.19
N PHE A 78 -4.07 -6.58 -6.34
CA PHE A 78 -3.73 -5.64 -7.41
C PHE A 78 -4.83 -4.57 -7.55
N LYS A 79 -4.41 -3.31 -7.70
CA LYS A 79 -5.33 -2.17 -7.94
C LYS A 79 -5.25 -1.75 -9.41
N VAL A 80 -6.32 -1.98 -10.16
CA VAL A 80 -6.42 -1.60 -11.58
C VAL A 80 -7.21 -0.31 -11.70
N ALA A 81 -6.62 0.72 -12.31
CA ALA A 81 -7.28 2.00 -12.53
C ALA A 81 -8.21 1.96 -13.74
N VAL A 82 -9.44 2.43 -13.58
CA VAL A 82 -10.44 2.54 -14.67
C VAL A 82 -10.32 3.94 -15.31
N PRO A 83 -10.15 4.07 -16.64
CA PRO A 83 -9.89 5.36 -17.31
C PRO A 83 -11.16 6.21 -17.52
N ALA A 84 -11.96 6.39 -16.46
CA ALA A 84 -13.22 7.13 -16.49
C ALA A 84 -13.07 8.60 -16.94
N GLU A 85 -11.92 9.24 -16.68
CA GLU A 85 -11.63 10.61 -17.10
C GLU A 85 -11.51 10.75 -18.63
N LYS A 86 -11.05 9.70 -19.33
CA LYS A 86 -10.89 9.71 -20.80
C LYS A 86 -12.22 9.47 -21.53
N TYR A 87 -13.16 8.77 -20.89
CA TYR A 87 -14.44 8.39 -21.48
C TYR A 87 -15.59 8.53 -20.45
N PRO A 88 -15.94 9.76 -20.04
CA PRO A 88 -16.89 10.00 -18.94
C PRO A 88 -18.31 9.47 -19.21
N ASN A 89 -18.66 9.26 -20.48
CA ASN A 89 -19.96 8.73 -20.89
C ASN A 89 -20.03 7.18 -20.89
N PHE A 90 -18.92 6.47 -20.62
CA PHE A 90 -18.88 5.00 -20.66
C PHE A 90 -19.07 4.37 -19.27
N ASN A 91 -20.08 3.52 -19.12
CA ASN A 91 -20.39 2.83 -17.86
C ASN A 91 -19.52 1.57 -17.66
N TYR A 92 -18.26 1.77 -17.27
CA TYR A 92 -17.32 0.70 -16.93
C TYR A 92 -17.87 -0.27 -15.88
N VAL A 93 -18.39 0.26 -14.76
CA VAL A 93 -18.87 -0.55 -13.62
C VAL A 93 -20.03 -1.44 -14.04
N GLY A 94 -21.04 -0.90 -14.73
CA GLY A 94 -22.18 -1.66 -15.23
C GLY A 94 -21.78 -2.73 -16.26
N ARG A 95 -20.78 -2.45 -17.11
CA ARG A 95 -20.28 -3.41 -18.11
C ARG A 95 -19.43 -4.53 -17.50
N LEU A 96 -18.68 -4.24 -16.42
CA LEU A 96 -17.88 -5.23 -15.68
C LEU A 96 -18.77 -6.15 -14.82
N LEU A 97 -19.79 -5.60 -14.15
CA LEU A 97 -20.71 -6.39 -13.34
C LEU A 97 -21.64 -7.26 -14.21
N GLY A 98 -22.21 -6.69 -15.28
CA GLY A 98 -23.22 -7.36 -16.09
C GLY A 98 -24.56 -7.53 -15.36
N PRO A 99 -25.53 -8.24 -15.99
CA PRO A 99 -26.87 -8.40 -15.42
C PRO A 99 -26.82 -9.17 -14.09
N LYS A 100 -27.36 -8.57 -13.02
CA LYS A 100 -27.32 -9.09 -11.64
C LYS A 100 -25.90 -9.41 -11.13
N GLY A 101 -24.84 -8.86 -11.72
CA GLY A 101 -23.45 -9.15 -11.35
C GLY A 101 -22.88 -10.45 -11.93
N SER A 102 -23.57 -11.11 -12.88
CA SER A 102 -23.17 -12.43 -13.39
C SER A 102 -21.81 -12.44 -14.09
N THR A 103 -21.45 -11.38 -14.81
CA THR A 103 -20.18 -11.28 -15.54
C THR A 103 -18.99 -11.19 -14.58
N LEU A 104 -19.08 -10.33 -13.55
CA LEU A 104 -18.06 -10.26 -12.51
C LEU A 104 -17.99 -11.55 -11.68
N ARG A 105 -19.14 -12.16 -11.38
CA ARG A 105 -19.19 -13.44 -10.67
C ARG A 105 -18.49 -14.56 -11.45
N GLY A 106 -18.84 -14.76 -12.72
CA GLY A 106 -18.19 -15.78 -13.55
C GLY A 106 -16.69 -15.55 -13.73
N MET A 107 -16.26 -14.29 -13.83
CA MET A 107 -14.83 -13.95 -13.89
C MET A 107 -14.07 -14.29 -12.59
N GLN A 108 -14.69 -14.11 -11.42
CA GLN A 108 -14.12 -14.58 -10.14
C GLN A 108 -14.10 -16.11 -10.05
N GLU A 109 -15.17 -16.78 -10.47
CA GLU A 109 -15.28 -18.26 -10.45
C GLU A 109 -14.25 -18.93 -11.38
N ILE A 110 -13.98 -18.34 -12.55
CA ILE A 110 -12.96 -18.84 -13.51
C ILE A 110 -11.52 -18.58 -13.01
N SER A 111 -11.28 -17.46 -12.33
CA SER A 111 -9.92 -17.06 -11.91
C SER A 111 -9.54 -17.45 -10.48
N GLY A 112 -10.48 -17.96 -9.68
CA GLY A 112 -10.33 -18.18 -8.24
C GLY A 112 -10.10 -16.90 -7.42
N CYS A 113 -10.15 -15.72 -8.04
CA CYS A 113 -9.75 -14.46 -7.42
C CYS A 113 -10.96 -13.69 -6.90
N LYS A 114 -10.83 -13.06 -5.71
CA LYS A 114 -11.82 -12.10 -5.21
C LYS A 114 -11.60 -10.73 -5.84
N MET A 115 -12.61 -10.22 -6.54
CA MET A 115 -12.57 -8.94 -7.25
C MET A 115 -13.62 -7.97 -6.69
N ALA A 116 -13.23 -6.70 -6.53
CA ALA A 116 -14.12 -5.65 -6.03
C ALA A 116 -13.92 -4.36 -6.83
N VAL A 117 -15.03 -3.69 -7.15
CA VAL A 117 -15.00 -2.31 -7.63
C VAL A 117 -14.86 -1.39 -6.42
N LEU A 118 -13.95 -0.42 -6.47
CA LEU A 118 -13.59 0.44 -5.36
C LEU A 118 -13.46 1.91 -5.82
N GLY A 119 -13.58 2.85 -4.89
CA GLY A 119 -13.39 4.28 -5.14
C GLY A 119 -14.66 5.02 -5.58
N ARG A 120 -14.47 6.24 -6.10
CA ARG A 120 -15.54 7.18 -6.45
C ARG A 120 -16.37 6.68 -7.63
N GLY A 121 -17.69 6.66 -7.50
CA GLY A 121 -18.62 6.12 -8.48
C GLY A 121 -18.74 4.59 -8.46
N SER A 122 -18.21 3.91 -7.43
CA SER A 122 -18.39 2.46 -7.24
C SER A 122 -19.81 2.14 -6.74
N MET A 123 -20.47 3.07 -6.05
CA MET A 123 -21.85 2.87 -5.60
C MET A 123 -22.87 3.41 -6.60
N LYS A 124 -24.00 2.70 -6.72
CA LYS A 124 -25.15 3.15 -7.53
C LYS A 124 -25.69 4.53 -7.08
N ASP A 125 -25.76 4.73 -5.76
CA ASP A 125 -26.38 5.90 -5.14
C ASP A 125 -25.30 6.89 -4.68
N LYS A 126 -24.91 7.84 -5.55
CA LYS A 126 -23.85 8.84 -5.28
C LYS A 126 -24.03 9.59 -3.95
N ASN A 127 -25.27 9.87 -3.54
CA ASN A 127 -25.57 10.55 -2.27
C ASN A 127 -25.24 9.68 -1.05
N LYS A 128 -25.40 8.35 -1.15
CA LYS A 128 -25.00 7.41 -0.09
C LYS A 128 -23.48 7.23 -0.07
N GLU A 129 -22.85 7.20 -1.24
CA GLU A 129 -21.39 7.17 -1.38
C GLU A 129 -20.74 8.37 -0.64
N GLU A 130 -21.27 9.57 -0.86
CA GLU A 130 -20.79 10.79 -0.20
C GLU A 130 -21.05 10.80 1.31
N GLN A 131 -22.17 10.23 1.78
CA GLN A 131 -22.44 10.07 3.22
C GLN A 131 -21.49 9.06 3.87
N CYS A 132 -21.20 7.93 3.22
CA CYS A 132 -20.19 6.98 3.68
C CYS A 132 -18.79 7.61 3.69
N ARG A 133 -18.43 8.39 2.66
CA ARG A 133 -17.14 9.10 2.52
C ARG A 133 -16.91 10.20 3.55
N ARG A 134 -17.97 10.69 4.22
CA ARG A 134 -17.89 11.68 5.31
C ARG A 134 -17.95 11.06 6.72
N ARG A 135 -18.02 9.73 6.83
CA ARG A 135 -18.18 9.00 8.09
C ARG A 135 -16.93 8.23 8.54
N GLY A 136 -15.83 8.35 7.79
CA GLY A 136 -14.49 7.85 8.11
C GLY A 136 -13.43 8.77 7.52
#